data_AF-A0A2P1UEP9-F1
#
_entry.id   AF-A0A2P1UEP9-F1
#
_cell.length_a   1.000
_cell.length_b   1.000
_cell.length_c   1.000
_cell.angle_alpha   90.00
_cell.angle_beta   90.00
_cell.angle_gamma   90.00
#
_symmetry.space_group_name_H-M   'P 1'
#
loop_
_entity.id
_entity.type
_entity.pdbx_description
1 polymer ?
#
loop_
_entity_poly.entity_id
_entity_poly.type
_entity_poly.pdbx_seq_one_letter_code
_entity_poly.pdbx_strand_id
1 'polypeptide(L)'
;MNQKKSLRNCPICQEENGEILHTQNFVLPEGHPLSNGYDILCCDRCGFVYADTTVSQKDYDVFYAKLSKYEDKKTATGGGESPYDAARLQKTAECIAEFLPDKSIRILDIGCANGGLLGYLKKLGYNNLCGLDPSPACVENTKQLYGIEAYAGSIFTPPQDLGDFDLVILSHVLEHIQDLKFSVKLIEQLIKVGGYLYVEVPNASGYVDHVFAPFQDFNTEHINHFYHPHLSNLLIQFGLTNKLIGEKVFEVSPGMSYPAIYSFWQKQESNSSELVIAQDKMLKQRILLYIESSKKIMTDIDLKLQSVLEDAADVIVWGTGQLAMKLLAETSLAKANIVAFVDGNPINQGSVISGITVLSPHQIQLREMRQPIIVTSILSQEAIYNAIQKMQLPNPVILLR
;
A
#
# COMPACT_ATOMS: atom_id res chain seq x y z
N MET A 1 -2.99 -9.21 -29.95
CA MET A 1 -2.59 -7.97 -29.25
C MET A 1 -3.30 -7.96 -27.92
N ASN A 2 -2.58 -7.77 -26.81
CA ASN A 2 -3.16 -7.66 -25.46
C ASN A 2 -3.77 -6.26 -25.21
N GLN A 3 -4.49 -5.72 -26.19
CA GLN A 3 -5.05 -4.37 -26.13
C GLN A 3 -6.44 -4.40 -25.50
N LYS A 4 -6.74 -3.42 -24.62
CA LYS A 4 -7.98 -3.34 -23.86
C LYS A 4 -8.45 -1.89 -23.77
N LYS A 5 -9.76 -1.70 -23.91
CA LYS A 5 -10.43 -0.48 -23.43
C LYS A 5 -10.56 -0.58 -21.92
N SER A 6 -9.92 0.32 -21.18
CA SER A 6 -9.85 0.28 -19.73
C SER A 6 -11.23 0.49 -19.08
N LEU A 7 -11.44 -0.14 -17.93
CA LEU A 7 -12.63 0.02 -17.08
C LEU A 7 -12.60 1.34 -16.32
N ARG A 8 -11.40 1.88 -16.04
CA ARG A 8 -11.18 3.26 -15.60
C ARG A 8 -10.20 3.98 -16.52
N ASN A 9 -10.44 5.25 -16.81
CA ASN A 9 -9.52 6.05 -17.62
C ASN A 9 -8.14 6.13 -16.96
N CYS A 10 -7.10 6.29 -17.78
CA CYS A 10 -5.74 6.46 -17.28
C CYS A 10 -5.68 7.58 -16.21
N PRO A 11 -5.20 7.27 -14.99
CA PRO A 11 -5.20 8.22 -13.87
C PRO A 11 -4.38 9.49 -14.11
N ILE A 12 -3.50 9.48 -15.12
CA ILE A 12 -2.62 10.60 -15.45
C ILE A 12 -3.16 11.42 -16.63
N CYS A 13 -3.38 10.76 -17.78
CA CYS A 13 -3.65 11.45 -19.05
C CYS A 13 -5.07 11.22 -19.60
N GLN A 14 -5.91 10.45 -18.90
CA GLN A 14 -7.31 10.15 -19.27
C GLN A 14 -7.50 9.36 -20.56
N GLU A 15 -6.44 8.75 -21.11
CA GLU A 15 -6.56 7.76 -22.19
C GLU A 15 -7.43 6.57 -21.76
N GLU A 16 -8.24 6.05 -22.68
CA GLU A 16 -9.18 4.95 -22.44
C GLU A 16 -8.63 3.59 -22.88
N ASN A 17 -7.46 3.57 -23.52
CA ASN A 17 -6.84 2.36 -24.07
C ASN A 17 -5.50 2.06 -23.41
N GLY A 18 -5.21 0.77 -23.27
CA GLY A 18 -3.93 0.30 -22.79
C GLY A 18 -3.70 -1.18 -23.02
N GLU A 19 -2.43 -1.55 -22.85
CA GLU A 19 -1.98 -2.92 -22.98
C GLU A 19 -2.04 -3.65 -21.64
N ILE A 20 -2.65 -4.85 -21.62
CA ILE A 20 -2.63 -5.75 -20.47
C ILE A 20 -1.23 -6.33 -20.32
N LEU A 21 -0.58 -5.98 -19.22
CA LEU A 21 0.73 -6.53 -18.83
C LEU A 21 0.57 -7.81 -18.01
N HIS A 22 -0.44 -7.86 -17.14
CA HIS A 22 -0.73 -8.98 -16.25
C HIS A 22 -2.18 -8.92 -15.74
N THR A 23 -2.72 -10.06 -15.32
CA THR A 23 -4.01 -10.14 -14.61
C THR A 23 -3.71 -10.75 -13.25
N GLN A 24 -4.05 -10.04 -12.18
CA GLN A 24 -3.85 -10.49 -10.81
C GLN A 24 -5.19 -10.88 -10.20
N ASN A 25 -5.26 -12.08 -9.63
CA ASN A 25 -6.44 -12.58 -8.93
C ASN A 25 -6.18 -12.76 -7.43
N PHE A 26 -7.27 -12.71 -6.66
CA PHE A 26 -7.27 -12.84 -5.20
C PHE A 26 -8.49 -13.66 -4.75
N VAL A 27 -8.32 -14.49 -3.72
CA VAL A 27 -9.43 -14.99 -2.90
C VAL A 27 -9.50 -14.11 -1.65
N LEU A 28 -10.50 -13.24 -1.60
CA LEU A 28 -10.70 -12.28 -0.51
C LEU A 28 -11.65 -12.83 0.56
N PRO A 29 -11.58 -12.34 1.80
CA PRO A 29 -12.61 -12.60 2.80
C PRO A 29 -14.01 -12.17 2.32
N GLU A 30 -15.04 -12.88 2.76
CA GLU A 30 -16.42 -12.56 2.45
C GLU A 30 -16.79 -11.15 2.96
N GLY A 31 -17.48 -10.38 2.10
CA GLY A 31 -17.84 -9.00 2.40
C GLY A 31 -16.71 -7.99 2.22
N HIS A 32 -15.53 -8.39 1.72
CA HIS A 32 -14.46 -7.46 1.39
C HIS A 32 -14.91 -6.49 0.27
N PRO A 33 -14.73 -5.16 0.43
CA PRO A 33 -15.30 -4.17 -0.49
C PRO A 33 -14.51 -4.00 -1.79
N LEU A 34 -13.26 -4.47 -1.84
CA LEU A 34 -12.39 -4.36 -3.01
C LEU A 34 -12.53 -5.58 -3.94
N SER A 35 -12.08 -5.44 -5.18
CA SER A 35 -12.18 -6.48 -6.21
C SER A 35 -11.31 -7.70 -5.92
N ASN A 36 -11.81 -8.88 -6.26
CA ASN A 36 -11.09 -10.16 -6.24
C ASN A 36 -10.14 -10.35 -7.44
N GLY A 37 -9.98 -9.32 -8.28
CA GLY A 37 -8.99 -9.30 -9.34
C GLY A 37 -9.03 -8.04 -10.19
N TYR A 38 -7.96 -7.79 -10.92
CA TYR A 38 -7.87 -6.69 -11.88
C TYR A 38 -6.80 -6.99 -12.93
N ASP A 39 -6.86 -6.24 -14.04
CA ASP A 39 -5.76 -6.21 -15.01
C ASP A 39 -4.79 -5.09 -14.64
N ILE A 40 -3.49 -5.35 -14.74
CA ILE A 40 -2.44 -4.33 -14.74
C ILE A 40 -2.29 -3.83 -16.17
N LEU A 41 -2.71 -2.59 -16.42
CA LEU A 41 -2.63 -1.95 -17.73
C LEU A 41 -1.45 -0.99 -17.83
N CYS A 42 -0.84 -0.93 -19.01
CA CYS A 42 0.03 0.16 -19.44
C CYS A 42 -0.74 1.08 -20.39
N CYS A 43 -0.90 2.34 -20.03
CA CYS A 43 -1.55 3.36 -20.86
C CYS A 43 -0.84 3.53 -22.22
N ASP A 44 -1.58 3.51 -23.33
CA ASP A 44 -1.02 3.67 -24.68
C ASP A 44 -0.44 5.07 -24.93
N ARG A 45 -1.00 6.09 -24.27
CA ARG A 45 -0.59 7.49 -24.45
C ARG A 45 0.63 7.87 -23.61
N CYS A 46 0.54 7.72 -22.29
CA CYS A 46 1.59 8.23 -21.38
C CYS A 46 2.52 7.15 -20.82
N GLY A 47 2.19 5.86 -20.98
CA GLY A 47 3.00 4.77 -20.43
C GLY A 47 2.77 4.45 -18.94
N PHE A 48 1.83 5.13 -18.28
CA PHE A 48 1.53 4.88 -16.87
C PHE A 48 0.97 3.48 -16.66
N VAL A 49 1.42 2.84 -15.58
CA VAL A 49 0.98 1.50 -15.18
C VAL A 49 0.04 1.59 -13.98
N TYR A 50 -1.13 0.97 -14.09
CA TYR A 50 -2.17 1.04 -13.07
C TYR A 50 -3.06 -0.20 -13.07
N ALA A 51 -3.71 -0.45 -11.94
CA ALA A 51 -4.74 -1.48 -11.81
C ALA A 51 -6.06 -0.98 -12.43
N ASP A 52 -6.54 -1.72 -13.43
CA ASP A 52 -7.80 -1.49 -14.13
C ASP A 52 -8.93 -2.25 -13.44
N THR A 53 -9.56 -1.55 -12.50
CA THR A 53 -10.56 -2.08 -11.57
C THR A 53 -11.88 -1.32 -11.70
N THR A 54 -13.00 -2.00 -11.45
CA THR A 54 -14.34 -1.38 -11.35
C THR A 54 -14.63 -0.78 -9.98
N VAL A 55 -13.74 -1.01 -9.00
CA VAL A 55 -13.89 -0.51 -7.62
C VAL A 55 -13.83 1.02 -7.63
N SER A 56 -14.83 1.66 -7.02
CA SER A 56 -14.94 3.11 -6.98
C SER A 56 -14.08 3.71 -5.86
N GLN A 57 -13.77 5.01 -5.94
CA GLN A 57 -13.14 5.72 -4.82
C GLN A 57 -13.92 5.56 -3.51
N LYS A 58 -15.25 5.52 -3.57
CA LYS A 58 -16.10 5.34 -2.37
C LYS A 58 -15.87 3.98 -1.70
N ASP A 59 -15.62 2.93 -2.48
CA ASP A 59 -15.35 1.59 -1.94
C ASP A 59 -13.97 1.55 -1.26
N TYR A 60 -12.98 2.23 -1.84
CA TYR A 60 -11.67 2.44 -1.20
C TYR A 60 -11.81 3.26 0.10
N ASP A 61 -12.61 4.32 0.12
CA ASP A 61 -12.86 5.12 1.32
C ASP A 61 -13.51 4.26 2.43
N VAL A 62 -14.47 3.40 2.09
CA VAL A 62 -15.08 2.44 3.04
C VAL A 62 -14.04 1.46 3.57
N PHE A 63 -13.19 0.94 2.69
CA PHE A 63 -12.09 0.04 3.09
C PHE A 63 -11.16 0.71 4.10
N TYR A 64 -10.66 1.92 3.82
CA TYR A 64 -9.75 2.62 4.72
C TYR A 64 -10.41 3.11 6.02
N ALA A 65 -11.70 3.41 6.00
CA ALA A 65 -12.42 3.83 7.20
C ALA A 65 -12.78 2.68 8.16
N LYS A 66 -12.86 1.42 7.69
CA LYS A 66 -13.40 0.29 8.47
C LYS A 66 -12.51 -0.94 8.59
N LEU A 67 -11.65 -1.16 7.61
CA LEU A 67 -10.86 -2.40 7.45
C LEU A 67 -9.37 -2.10 7.34
N SER A 68 -8.98 -0.87 7.62
CA SER A 68 -7.60 -0.45 7.56
C SER A 68 -6.76 -1.19 8.62
N LYS A 69 -5.78 -1.95 8.13
CA LYS A 69 -4.73 -2.56 8.96
C LYS A 69 -3.89 -1.54 9.73
N TYR A 70 -3.96 -0.25 9.39
CA TYR A 70 -3.17 0.82 10.02
C TYR A 70 -3.62 1.14 11.46
N GLU A 71 -4.75 0.57 11.91
CA GLU A 71 -5.25 0.73 13.28
C GLU A 71 -4.48 -0.10 14.32
N ASP A 72 -3.78 -1.16 13.90
CA ASP A 72 -3.08 -2.09 14.81
C ASP A 72 -1.66 -1.64 15.18
N LYS A 73 -1.43 -1.40 16.47
CA LYS A 73 -0.15 -0.98 17.09
C LYS A 73 1.03 -1.98 16.99
N LYS A 74 0.85 -3.12 16.33
CA LYS A 74 1.88 -4.16 16.20
C LYS A 74 2.24 -4.48 14.76
N THR A 75 1.35 -4.19 13.81
CA THR A 75 1.51 -4.56 12.40
C THR A 75 1.32 -3.39 11.44
N ALA A 76 0.83 -2.24 11.92
CA ALA A 76 0.70 -1.03 11.11
C ALA A 76 2.05 -0.37 10.82
N THR A 77 2.18 0.16 9.62
CA THR A 77 3.22 1.13 9.25
C THR A 77 2.62 2.55 9.31
N GLY A 78 3.44 3.57 9.56
CA GLY A 78 3.02 4.97 9.71
C GLY A 78 2.94 5.46 11.17
N GLY A 79 3.01 4.56 12.16
CA GLY A 79 3.06 4.89 13.59
C GLY A 79 4.48 4.96 14.18
N GLY A 80 5.49 4.42 13.49
CA GLY A 80 6.87 4.38 13.97
C GLY A 80 7.14 3.31 15.04
N GLU A 81 6.33 2.26 15.09
CA GLU A 81 6.39 1.24 16.15
C GLU A 81 7.46 0.18 15.88
N SER A 82 7.73 -0.13 14.61
CA SER A 82 8.88 -0.94 14.23
C SER A 82 10.13 -0.06 14.06
N PRO A 83 11.35 -0.58 14.31
CA PRO A 83 12.58 0.16 14.07
C PRO A 83 12.73 0.65 12.61
N TYR A 84 12.21 -0.14 11.67
CA TYR A 84 12.23 0.15 10.23
C TYR A 84 11.34 1.35 9.89
N ASP A 85 10.11 1.35 10.41
CA ASP A 85 9.17 2.43 10.19
C ASP A 85 9.62 3.70 10.92
N ALA A 86 10.14 3.58 12.15
CA ALA A 86 10.75 4.68 12.89
C ALA A 86 11.89 5.35 12.10
N ALA A 87 12.81 4.55 11.55
CA ALA A 87 13.92 5.06 10.74
C ALA A 87 13.44 5.76 9.46
N ARG A 88 12.44 5.17 8.78
CA ARG A 88 11.81 5.77 7.59
C ARG A 88 11.17 7.12 7.91
N LEU A 89 10.35 7.20 8.95
CA LEU A 89 9.64 8.41 9.35
C LEU A 89 10.61 9.51 9.80
N GLN A 90 11.64 9.15 10.58
CA GLN A 90 12.69 10.07 10.99
C GLN A 90 13.39 10.70 9.77
N LYS A 91 13.88 9.86 8.86
CA LYS A 91 14.61 10.32 7.66
C LYS A 91 13.73 11.19 6.75
N THR A 92 12.44 10.89 6.69
CA THR A 92 11.45 11.66 5.95
C THR A 92 11.23 13.03 6.60
N ALA A 93 11.07 13.09 7.92
CA ALA A 93 10.96 14.34 8.66
C ALA A 93 12.22 15.20 8.55
N GLU A 94 13.42 14.59 8.60
CA GLU A 94 14.70 15.27 8.41
C GLU A 94 14.82 15.87 7.01
N CYS A 95 14.43 15.13 5.97
CA CYS A 95 14.41 15.63 4.58
C CYS A 95 13.46 16.83 4.41
N ILE A 96 12.26 16.77 4.99
CA ILE A 96 11.31 17.89 5.01
C ILE A 96 11.90 19.07 5.78
N ALA A 97 12.55 18.81 6.92
CA ALA A 97 13.14 19.84 7.77
C ALA A 97 14.33 20.56 7.15
N GLU A 98 15.10 19.86 6.32
CA GLU A 98 16.19 20.43 5.53
C GLU A 98 15.64 21.31 4.40
N PHE A 99 14.58 20.87 3.71
CA PHE A 99 13.99 21.62 2.61
C PHE A 99 13.20 22.86 3.07
N LEU A 100 12.51 22.79 4.21
CA LEU A 100 11.69 23.88 4.77
C LEU A 100 12.12 24.22 6.21
N PRO A 101 13.22 24.96 6.43
CA PRO A 101 13.79 25.15 7.77
C PRO A 101 12.92 25.99 8.72
N ASP A 102 12.00 26.81 8.22
CA ASP A 102 11.07 27.60 9.06
C ASP A 102 10.10 26.68 9.82
N LYS A 103 10.18 26.72 11.15
CA LYS A 103 9.40 25.85 12.05
C LYS A 103 8.00 26.37 12.38
N SER A 104 7.67 27.58 11.93
CA SER A 104 6.37 28.22 12.14
C SER A 104 5.34 27.89 11.05
N ILE A 105 5.78 27.29 9.94
CA ILE A 105 4.91 26.93 8.82
C ILE A 105 3.81 25.97 9.24
N ARG A 106 2.63 26.12 8.64
CA ARG A 106 1.47 25.27 8.87
C ARG A 106 1.55 24.03 7.97
N ILE A 107 1.56 22.85 8.58
CA ILE A 107 1.72 21.57 7.89
C ILE A 107 0.47 20.70 8.03
N LEU A 108 -0.02 20.17 6.92
CA LEU A 108 -1.02 19.11 6.87
C LEU A 108 -0.39 17.80 6.40
N ASP A 109 -0.60 16.72 7.14
CA ASP A 109 -0.29 15.36 6.69
C ASP A 109 -1.59 14.61 6.35
N ILE A 110 -1.81 14.36 5.06
CA ILE A 110 -2.98 13.64 4.54
C ILE A 110 -2.64 12.15 4.52
N GLY A 111 -3.50 11.32 5.12
CA GLY A 111 -3.19 9.91 5.41
C GLY A 111 -2.19 9.78 6.55
N CYS A 112 -2.36 10.57 7.63
CA CYS A 112 -1.36 10.66 8.70
C CYS A 112 -1.23 9.37 9.54
N ALA A 113 -2.11 8.37 9.36
CA ALA A 113 -2.18 7.16 10.16
C ALA A 113 -2.15 7.51 11.66
N ASN A 114 -1.33 6.81 12.46
CA ASN A 114 -1.19 7.08 13.89
C ASN A 114 -0.38 8.34 14.22
N GLY A 115 0.00 9.17 13.22
CA GLY A 115 0.64 10.46 13.41
C GLY A 115 2.17 10.41 13.54
N GLY A 116 2.81 9.30 13.16
CA GLY A 116 4.24 9.09 13.38
C GLY A 116 5.13 10.16 12.73
N LEU A 117 4.86 10.51 11.47
CA LEU A 117 5.61 11.54 10.74
C LEU A 117 5.47 12.92 11.41
N LEU A 118 4.23 13.30 11.76
CA LEU A 118 3.94 14.52 12.52
C LEU A 118 4.67 14.55 13.86
N GLY A 119 4.75 13.41 14.56
CA GLY A 119 5.52 13.27 15.80
C GLY A 119 7.01 13.55 15.62
N TYR A 120 7.62 13.08 14.53
CA TYR A 120 9.03 13.39 14.21
C TYR A 120 9.22 14.86 13.80
N LEU A 121 8.31 15.44 13.01
CA LEU A 121 8.33 16.88 12.71
C LEU A 121 8.24 17.72 13.99
N LYS A 122 7.36 17.35 14.93
CA LYS A 122 7.25 18.02 16.23
C LYS A 122 8.57 17.97 17.02
N LYS A 123 9.27 16.83 17.02
CA LYS A 123 10.60 16.69 17.65
C LYS A 123 11.66 17.58 16.99
N LEU A 124 11.53 17.87 15.70
CA LEU A 124 12.40 18.79 14.94
C LEU A 124 11.99 20.27 15.11
N GLY A 125 11.01 20.57 15.97
CA GLY A 125 10.66 21.92 16.38
C GLY A 125 9.44 22.53 15.67
N TYR A 126 8.81 21.82 14.72
CA TYR A 126 7.57 22.31 14.11
C TYR A 126 6.44 22.37 15.13
N ASN A 127 5.71 23.47 15.15
CA ASN A 127 4.68 23.74 16.17
C ASN A 127 3.26 23.89 15.60
N ASN A 128 3.11 23.93 14.28
CA ASN A 128 1.82 24.11 13.61
C ASN A 128 1.52 22.92 12.68
N LEU A 129 1.10 21.81 13.30
CA LEU A 129 0.97 20.50 12.69
C LEU A 129 -0.49 20.02 12.76
N CYS A 130 -0.97 19.42 11.68
CA CYS A 130 -2.32 18.89 11.55
C CYS A 130 -2.31 17.57 10.76
N GLY A 131 -3.14 16.61 11.15
CA GLY A 131 -3.37 15.36 10.40
C GLY A 131 -4.77 15.27 9.78
N LEU A 132 -4.92 14.50 8.71
CA LEU A 132 -6.20 14.09 8.12
C LEU A 132 -6.11 12.59 7.81
N ASP A 133 -7.02 11.78 8.34
CA ASP A 133 -7.04 10.33 8.07
C ASP A 133 -8.47 9.78 8.04
N PRO A 134 -8.81 8.83 7.15
CA PRO A 134 -10.13 8.21 7.13
C PRO A 134 -10.47 7.40 8.39
N SER A 135 -9.47 6.86 9.10
CA SER A 135 -9.70 6.04 10.31
C SER A 135 -9.84 6.94 11.55
N PRO A 136 -10.98 6.89 12.26
CA PRO A 136 -11.14 7.58 13.54
C PRO A 136 -10.15 7.11 14.61
N ALA A 137 -9.72 5.84 14.58
CA ALA A 137 -8.75 5.30 15.52
C ALA A 137 -7.36 5.92 15.32
N CYS A 138 -6.91 6.06 14.07
CA CYS A 138 -5.68 6.76 13.69
C CYS A 138 -5.67 8.23 14.16
N VAL A 139 -6.79 8.92 13.96
CA VAL A 139 -6.98 10.32 14.39
C VAL A 139 -6.85 10.46 15.90
N GLU A 140 -7.54 9.61 16.66
CA GLU A 140 -7.46 9.62 18.12
C GLU A 140 -6.04 9.29 18.61
N ASN A 141 -5.38 8.31 18.00
CA ASN A 141 -3.99 7.96 18.32
C ASN A 141 -3.03 9.13 18.06
N THR A 142 -3.19 9.88 16.96
CA THR A 142 -2.36 11.05 16.65
C THR A 142 -2.44 12.09 17.77
N LYS A 143 -3.63 12.34 18.29
CA LYS A 143 -3.87 13.26 19.41
C LYS A 143 -3.31 12.72 20.71
N GLN A 144 -3.56 11.45 21.04
CA GLN A 144 -3.13 10.84 22.31
C GLN A 144 -1.60 10.69 22.39
N LEU A 145 -0.95 10.26 21.31
CA LEU A 145 0.49 9.95 21.29
C LEU A 145 1.36 11.20 21.17
N TYR A 146 0.92 12.19 20.39
CA TYR A 146 1.76 13.33 20.04
C TYR A 146 1.18 14.67 20.48
N GLY A 147 -0.08 14.74 20.92
CA GLY A 147 -0.75 16.01 21.23
C GLY A 147 -0.85 16.90 20.00
N ILE A 148 -1.16 16.31 18.85
CA ILE A 148 -1.32 16.98 17.55
C ILE A 148 -2.77 16.83 17.12
N GLU A 149 -3.37 17.89 16.59
CA GLU A 149 -4.74 17.84 16.10
C GLU A 149 -4.81 17.03 14.80
N ALA A 150 -5.83 16.18 14.68
CA ALA A 150 -6.11 15.42 13.49
C ALA A 150 -7.61 15.32 13.27
N TYR A 151 -8.02 15.15 12.02
CA TYR A 151 -9.41 15.12 11.60
C TYR A 151 -9.75 13.81 10.91
N ALA A 152 -10.91 13.24 11.24
CA ALA A 152 -11.43 12.06 10.56
C ALA A 152 -12.09 12.47 9.23
N GLY A 153 -11.57 11.94 8.12
CA GLY A 153 -12.08 12.22 6.78
C GLY A 153 -11.09 11.85 5.67
N SER A 154 -11.59 11.73 4.45
CA SER A 154 -10.74 11.59 3.26
C SER A 154 -10.51 12.96 2.60
N ILE A 155 -9.55 13.04 1.68
CA ILE A 155 -9.30 14.26 0.89
C ILE A 155 -10.50 14.67 0.03
N PHE A 156 -11.44 13.76 -0.22
CA PHE A 156 -12.69 14.03 -0.95
C PHE A 156 -13.77 14.66 -0.06
N THR A 157 -13.62 14.58 1.26
CA THR A 157 -14.54 15.09 2.27
C THR A 157 -13.80 15.75 3.43
N PRO A 158 -12.91 16.75 3.17
CA PRO A 158 -12.17 17.40 4.24
C PRO A 158 -13.14 18.22 5.11
N PRO A 159 -12.83 18.43 6.40
CA PRO A 159 -13.55 19.37 7.24
C PRO A 159 -13.65 20.78 6.61
N GLN A 160 -14.80 21.44 6.77
CA GLN A 160 -15.13 22.70 6.08
C GLN A 160 -14.16 23.87 6.39
N ASP A 161 -13.47 23.83 7.53
CA ASP A 161 -12.62 24.92 8.02
C ASP A 161 -11.13 24.54 8.12
N LEU A 162 -10.66 23.57 7.32
CA LEU A 162 -9.23 23.20 7.35
C LEU A 162 -8.31 24.38 7.01
N GLY A 163 -8.75 25.31 6.14
CA GLY A 163 -7.96 26.44 5.64
C GLY A 163 -6.75 26.01 4.81
N ASP A 164 -5.83 26.95 4.58
CA ASP A 164 -4.67 26.72 3.72
C ASP A 164 -3.39 26.41 4.50
N PHE A 165 -2.48 25.67 3.87
CA PHE A 165 -1.24 25.15 4.45
C PHE A 165 -0.01 25.63 3.67
N ASP A 166 1.08 25.85 4.39
CA ASP A 166 2.39 26.15 3.80
C ASP A 166 3.06 24.89 3.25
N LEU A 167 2.75 23.73 3.84
CA LEU A 167 3.12 22.40 3.36
C LEU A 167 1.95 21.43 3.50
N VAL A 168 1.64 20.73 2.43
CA VAL A 168 0.80 19.52 2.45
C VAL A 168 1.67 18.31 2.16
N ILE A 169 1.51 17.23 2.93
CA ILE A 169 2.28 15.99 2.83
C ILE A 169 1.34 14.87 2.38
N LEU A 170 1.78 14.07 1.41
CA LEU A 170 1.23 12.74 1.09
C LEU A 170 2.37 11.74 1.07
N SER A 171 2.55 10.99 2.16
CA SER A 171 3.53 9.91 2.24
C SER A 171 2.81 8.57 2.12
N HIS A 172 3.00 7.88 0.99
CA HIS A 172 2.36 6.61 0.66
C HIS A 172 0.83 6.65 0.63
N VAL A 173 0.29 7.65 -0.08
CA VAL A 173 -1.16 7.83 -0.22
C VAL A 173 -1.61 7.77 -1.68
N LEU A 174 -0.89 8.42 -2.60
CA LEU A 174 -1.34 8.53 -4.00
C LEU A 174 -1.42 7.17 -4.72
N GLU A 175 -0.63 6.18 -4.31
CA GLU A 175 -0.70 4.81 -4.84
C GLU A 175 -2.06 4.13 -4.62
N HIS A 176 -2.82 4.61 -3.65
CA HIS A 176 -4.10 4.05 -3.19
C HIS A 176 -5.33 4.77 -3.77
N ILE A 177 -5.17 5.99 -4.30
CA ILE A 177 -6.31 6.82 -4.71
C ILE A 177 -6.82 6.43 -6.10
N GLN A 178 -8.09 6.06 -6.21
CA GLN A 178 -8.72 5.73 -7.49
C GLN A 178 -8.98 7.01 -8.32
N ASP A 179 -9.56 8.05 -7.72
CA ASP A 179 -9.87 9.33 -8.37
C ASP A 179 -8.69 10.32 -8.31
N LEU A 180 -7.54 9.88 -8.81
CA LEU A 180 -6.23 10.53 -8.61
C LEU A 180 -6.16 12.00 -9.10
N LYS A 181 -6.74 12.32 -10.27
CA LYS A 181 -6.75 13.71 -10.75
C LYS A 181 -7.61 14.61 -9.87
N PHE A 182 -8.74 14.09 -9.41
CA PHE A 182 -9.65 14.87 -8.58
C PHE A 182 -9.06 15.09 -7.19
N SER A 183 -8.38 14.09 -6.61
CA SER A 183 -7.69 14.28 -5.34
C SER A 183 -6.60 15.34 -5.42
N VAL A 184 -5.75 15.33 -6.46
CA VAL A 184 -4.70 16.35 -6.62
C VAL A 184 -5.29 17.75 -6.77
N LYS A 185 -6.42 17.90 -7.47
CA LYS A 185 -7.14 19.18 -7.53
C LYS A 185 -7.56 19.67 -6.14
N LEU A 186 -8.09 18.79 -5.29
CA LEU A 186 -8.51 19.16 -3.93
C LEU A 186 -7.30 19.46 -3.03
N ILE A 187 -6.22 18.70 -3.17
CA ILE A 187 -4.95 18.93 -2.45
C ILE A 187 -4.37 20.30 -2.81
N GLU A 188 -4.35 20.64 -4.10
CA GLU A 188 -3.87 21.94 -4.58
C GLU A 188 -4.62 23.11 -3.94
N GLN A 189 -5.93 22.97 -3.71
CA GLN A 189 -6.75 23.99 -3.05
C GLN A 189 -6.38 24.21 -1.59
N LEU A 190 -5.83 23.20 -0.91
CA LEU A 190 -5.37 23.30 0.49
C LEU A 190 -3.98 23.94 0.60
N ILE A 191 -3.26 24.14 -0.50
CA ILE A 191 -1.91 24.70 -0.49
C ILE A 191 -2.00 26.21 -0.73
N LYS A 192 -1.31 27.01 0.09
CA LYS A 192 -1.15 28.44 -0.16
C LYS A 192 -0.40 28.70 -1.45
N VAL A 193 -0.65 29.82 -2.12
CA VAL A 193 0.26 30.28 -3.19
C VAL A 193 1.67 30.44 -2.62
N GLY A 194 2.67 29.87 -3.30
CA GLY A 194 4.05 29.80 -2.80
C GLY A 194 4.32 28.67 -1.79
N GLY A 195 3.28 28.02 -1.27
CA GLY A 195 3.36 26.83 -0.43
C GLY A 195 3.72 25.57 -1.23
N TYR A 196 3.94 24.48 -0.50
CA TYR A 196 4.54 23.27 -1.02
C TYR A 196 3.65 22.03 -0.86
N LEU A 197 3.83 21.09 -1.77
CA LEU A 197 3.36 19.72 -1.70
C LEU A 197 4.59 18.80 -1.59
N TYR A 198 4.64 18.00 -0.53
CA TYR A 198 5.53 16.84 -0.46
C TYR A 198 4.76 15.58 -0.87
N VAL A 199 5.32 14.83 -1.81
CA VAL A 199 4.79 13.52 -2.19
C VAL A 199 5.87 12.47 -2.05
N GLU A 200 5.54 11.35 -1.42
CA GLU A 200 6.31 10.12 -1.43
C GLU A 200 5.43 8.94 -1.86
N VAL A 201 5.89 8.18 -2.86
CA VAL A 201 5.18 7.04 -3.45
C VAL A 201 6.15 5.90 -3.77
N PRO A 202 5.66 4.66 -3.94
CA PRO A 202 6.50 3.53 -4.30
C PRO A 202 7.11 3.75 -5.69
N ASN A 203 8.38 3.42 -5.87
CA ASN A 203 9.07 3.54 -7.16
C ASN A 203 8.90 2.27 -7.99
N ALA A 204 7.91 2.27 -8.88
CA ALA A 204 7.56 1.11 -9.69
C ALA A 204 8.63 0.68 -10.70
N SER A 205 9.55 1.59 -11.10
CA SER A 205 10.68 1.21 -11.96
C SER A 205 11.70 0.31 -11.22
N GLY A 206 11.71 0.35 -9.89
CA GLY A 206 12.61 -0.42 -9.04
C GLY A 206 12.04 -1.77 -8.58
N TYR A 207 10.76 -2.08 -8.82
CA TYR A 207 10.14 -3.29 -8.25
C TYR A 207 10.91 -4.58 -8.55
N VAL A 208 11.43 -4.75 -9.77
CA VAL A 208 12.18 -5.97 -10.13
C VAL A 208 13.53 -6.09 -9.43
N ASP A 209 14.12 -4.99 -8.95
CA ASP A 209 15.37 -5.03 -8.18
C ASP A 209 15.13 -5.32 -6.69
N HIS A 210 13.86 -5.31 -6.26
CA HIS A 210 13.43 -5.38 -4.86
C HIS A 210 12.34 -6.46 -4.63
N VAL A 211 12.33 -7.52 -5.44
CA VAL A 211 11.35 -8.62 -5.30
C VAL A 211 11.67 -9.47 -4.08
N PHE A 212 10.77 -9.49 -3.12
CA PHE A 212 10.87 -10.29 -1.90
C PHE A 212 9.83 -11.42 -1.85
N ALA A 213 8.62 -11.15 -2.34
CA ALA A 213 7.51 -12.09 -2.48
C ALA A 213 6.86 -11.94 -3.86
N PRO A 214 6.21 -12.99 -4.40
CA PRO A 214 5.64 -12.92 -5.75
C PRO A 214 4.55 -11.86 -5.82
N PHE A 215 4.68 -10.96 -6.79
CA PHE A 215 3.74 -9.88 -7.07
C PHE A 215 3.45 -8.97 -5.87
N GLN A 216 4.35 -8.84 -4.89
CA GLN A 216 4.11 -8.12 -3.62
C GLN A 216 3.51 -6.69 -3.79
N ASP A 217 3.85 -6.01 -4.88
CA ASP A 217 3.43 -4.65 -5.19
C ASP A 217 2.12 -4.59 -5.98
N PHE A 218 1.69 -5.71 -6.59
CA PHE A 218 0.36 -5.88 -7.17
C PHE A 218 -0.56 -6.46 -6.11
N ASN A 219 -1.08 -5.59 -5.25
CA ASN A 219 -1.97 -5.94 -4.15
C ASN A 219 -3.31 -5.20 -4.28
N THR A 220 -4.27 -5.49 -3.41
CA THR A 220 -5.62 -4.90 -3.51
C THR A 220 -5.66 -3.38 -3.32
N GLU A 221 -4.64 -2.82 -2.67
CA GLU A 221 -4.58 -1.42 -2.22
C GLU A 221 -3.72 -0.53 -3.14
N HIS A 222 -2.64 -1.07 -3.73
CA HIS A 222 -1.71 -0.31 -4.58
C HIS A 222 -2.19 -0.39 -6.03
N ILE A 223 -2.97 0.60 -6.45
CA ILE A 223 -3.62 0.62 -7.77
C ILE A 223 -2.97 1.58 -8.76
N ASN A 224 -2.02 2.40 -8.32
CA ASN A 224 -1.27 3.33 -9.16
C ASN A 224 0.24 3.07 -8.98
N HIS A 225 0.96 2.76 -10.07
CA HIS A 225 2.38 2.39 -10.02
C HIS A 225 3.26 3.51 -10.59
N PHE A 226 3.79 4.35 -9.70
CA PHE A 226 4.47 5.59 -10.07
C PHE A 226 5.93 5.41 -10.50
N TYR A 227 6.32 6.26 -11.47
CA TYR A 227 7.70 6.60 -11.79
C TYR A 227 7.80 8.11 -12.04
N HIS A 228 9.00 8.69 -12.02
CA HIS A 228 9.21 10.16 -12.08
C HIS A 228 8.41 10.89 -13.17
N PRO A 229 8.38 10.42 -14.44
CA PRO A 229 7.67 11.13 -15.50
C PRO A 229 6.16 11.20 -15.24
N HIS A 230 5.60 10.16 -14.62
CA HIS A 230 4.16 10.05 -14.38
C HIS A 230 3.71 10.90 -13.20
N LEU A 231 4.50 10.91 -12.12
CA LEU A 231 4.25 11.83 -11.00
C LEU A 231 4.35 13.28 -11.46
N SER A 232 5.34 13.58 -12.31
CA SER A 232 5.47 14.91 -12.92
C SER A 232 4.28 15.26 -13.81
N ASN A 233 3.92 14.37 -14.74
CA ASN A 233 2.76 14.54 -15.61
C ASN A 233 1.48 14.78 -14.81
N LEU A 234 1.28 14.12 -13.67
CA LEU A 234 0.12 14.34 -12.81
C LEU A 234 0.13 15.76 -12.21
N LEU A 235 1.21 16.13 -11.52
CA LEU A 235 1.21 17.31 -10.67
C LEU A 235 1.29 18.62 -11.46
N ILE A 236 2.01 18.65 -12.59
CA ILE A 236 2.08 19.85 -13.43
C ILE A 236 0.72 20.30 -13.97
N GLN A 237 -0.23 19.36 -14.12
CA GLN A 237 -1.59 19.65 -14.59
C GLN A 237 -2.39 20.52 -13.58
N PHE A 238 -1.88 20.68 -12.36
CA PHE A 238 -2.53 21.41 -11.28
C PHE A 238 -1.67 22.59 -10.79
N GLY A 239 -0.87 23.21 -11.67
CA GLY A 239 -0.11 24.42 -11.33
C GLY A 239 1.02 24.21 -10.30
N LEU A 240 1.38 22.95 -10.05
CA LEU A 240 2.46 22.57 -9.15
C LEU A 240 3.77 22.46 -9.94
N THR A 241 4.77 23.23 -9.55
CA THR A 241 6.09 23.24 -10.20
C THR A 241 7.09 22.42 -9.40
N ASN A 242 7.81 21.51 -10.05
CA ASN A 242 8.83 20.68 -9.41
C ASN A 242 9.95 21.55 -8.83
N LYS A 243 10.33 21.29 -7.57
CA LYS A 243 11.49 21.91 -6.92
C LYS A 243 12.57 20.91 -6.58
N LEU A 244 12.15 19.71 -6.22
CA LEU A 244 13.04 18.59 -5.96
C LEU A 244 12.30 17.31 -6.30
N ILE A 245 13.02 16.36 -6.89
CA ILE A 245 12.57 14.98 -7.02
C ILE A 245 13.78 14.08 -6.81
N GLY A 246 13.60 13.03 -6.03
CA GLY A 246 14.64 12.11 -5.67
C GLY A 246 14.10 10.71 -5.44
N GLU A 247 15.02 9.78 -5.27
CA GLU A 247 14.72 8.39 -4.96
C GLU A 247 15.34 8.04 -3.61
N LYS A 248 14.69 7.14 -2.88
CA LYS A 248 15.24 6.54 -1.69
C LYS A 248 14.83 5.08 -1.61
N VAL A 249 15.68 4.29 -0.97
CA VAL A 249 15.37 2.91 -0.59
C VAL A 249 15.46 2.82 0.92
N PHE A 250 14.46 2.20 1.53
CA PHE A 250 14.46 1.89 2.96
C PHE A 250 14.03 0.45 3.17
N GLU A 251 14.39 -0.12 4.31
CA GLU A 251 13.87 -1.44 4.70
C GLU A 251 12.52 -1.26 5.40
N VAL A 252 11.55 -2.12 5.09
CA VAL A 252 10.23 -2.16 5.76
C VAL A 252 10.12 -3.32 6.74
N SER A 253 10.95 -4.34 6.55
CA SER A 253 11.13 -5.49 7.45
C SER A 253 12.53 -6.06 7.21
N PRO A 254 13.04 -6.98 8.05
CA PRO A 254 14.35 -7.57 7.87
C PRO A 254 14.51 -8.16 6.46
N GLY A 255 15.45 -7.61 5.67
CA GLY A 255 15.76 -8.07 4.32
C GLY A 255 14.75 -7.70 3.22
N MET A 256 13.69 -6.94 3.54
CA MET A 256 12.76 -6.41 2.54
C MET A 256 13.06 -4.93 2.32
N SER A 257 13.74 -4.63 1.21
CA SER A 257 13.96 -3.27 0.74
C SER A 257 12.75 -2.75 -0.04
N TYR A 258 12.52 -1.45 0.05
CA TYR A 258 11.37 -0.78 -0.51
C TYR A 258 11.83 0.48 -1.26
N PRO A 259 11.73 0.52 -2.60
CA PRO A 259 12.12 1.68 -3.37
C PRO A 259 10.97 2.71 -3.41
N ALA A 260 11.29 3.97 -3.19
CA ALA A 260 10.34 5.08 -3.19
C ALA A 260 10.88 6.29 -3.94
N ILE A 261 9.95 7.05 -4.53
CA ILE A 261 10.20 8.40 -5.06
C ILE A 261 9.71 9.38 -4.01
N TYR A 262 10.48 10.43 -3.75
CA TYR A 262 10.01 11.58 -2.99
C TYR A 262 10.18 12.86 -3.81
N SER A 263 9.34 13.85 -3.57
CA SER A 263 9.37 15.09 -4.33
C SER A 263 8.74 16.26 -3.60
N PHE A 264 9.24 17.47 -3.89
CA PHE A 264 8.69 18.74 -3.43
C PHE A 264 8.22 19.55 -4.64
N TRP A 265 6.99 20.05 -4.54
CA TRP A 265 6.35 20.84 -5.58
C TRP A 265 5.83 22.12 -4.99
N GLN A 266 6.03 23.25 -5.66
CA GLN A 266 5.55 24.54 -5.20
C GLN A 266 4.34 24.97 -6.02
N LYS A 267 3.26 25.36 -5.34
CA LYS A 267 2.10 25.99 -5.98
C LYS A 267 2.48 27.38 -6.49
N GLN A 268 2.29 27.60 -7.78
CA GLN A 268 2.47 28.92 -8.40
C GLN A 268 1.13 29.65 -8.49
N GLU A 269 1.19 30.97 -8.72
CA GLU A 269 0.01 31.67 -9.24
C GLU A 269 -0.37 31.09 -10.61
N SER A 270 -1.67 31.01 -10.87
CA SER A 270 -2.23 30.37 -12.07
C SER A 270 -1.54 30.86 -13.35
N ASN A 271 -0.72 30.00 -13.94
CA ASN A 271 -0.14 30.20 -15.25
C ASN A 271 -0.72 29.20 -16.24
N SER A 272 -1.36 29.71 -17.28
CA SER A 272 -1.85 28.94 -18.41
C SER A 272 -0.67 28.61 -19.34
N SER A 273 0.16 27.64 -18.98
CA SER A 273 1.08 27.02 -19.94
C SER A 273 0.43 25.81 -20.60
N GLU A 274 0.79 25.56 -21.85
CA GLU A 274 0.33 24.39 -22.58
C GLU A 274 0.94 23.12 -21.96
N LEU A 275 0.08 22.24 -21.44
CA LEU A 275 0.48 21.04 -20.72
C LEU A 275 0.85 19.92 -21.70
N VAL A 276 2.14 19.63 -21.81
CA VAL A 276 2.64 18.50 -22.60
C VAL A 276 2.83 17.29 -21.68
N ILE A 277 1.99 16.27 -21.86
CA ILE A 277 2.15 14.98 -21.18
C ILE A 277 3.29 14.21 -21.85
N ALA A 278 4.36 13.95 -21.11
CA ALA A 278 5.47 13.14 -21.60
C ALA A 278 5.06 11.65 -21.68
N GLN A 279 5.41 10.98 -22.77
CA GLN A 279 5.29 9.52 -22.86
C GLN A 279 6.53 8.87 -22.23
N ASP A 280 6.32 7.93 -21.33
CA ASP A 280 7.37 7.03 -20.87
C ASP A 280 7.23 5.65 -21.51
N LYS A 281 8.36 5.01 -21.82
CA LYS A 281 8.41 3.62 -22.31
C LYS A 281 9.21 2.71 -21.38
N MET A 282 9.95 3.29 -20.43
CA MET A 282 10.85 2.56 -19.56
C MET A 282 10.07 1.79 -18.49
N LEU A 283 9.08 2.41 -17.85
CA LEU A 283 8.31 1.78 -16.77
C LEU A 283 7.69 0.45 -17.22
N LYS A 284 7.10 0.40 -18.41
CA LYS A 284 6.55 -0.83 -18.99
C LYS A 284 7.58 -1.97 -19.00
N GLN A 285 8.81 -1.70 -19.46
CA GLN A 285 9.86 -2.71 -19.55
C GLN A 285 10.27 -3.21 -18.16
N ARG A 286 10.41 -2.31 -17.18
CA ARG A 286 10.71 -2.68 -15.78
C ARG A 286 9.62 -3.55 -15.17
N ILE A 287 8.35 -3.19 -15.41
CA ILE A 287 7.21 -3.95 -14.90
C ILE A 287 7.11 -5.34 -15.53
N LEU A 288 7.40 -5.49 -16.83
CA LEU A 288 7.43 -6.81 -17.47
C LEU A 288 8.51 -7.72 -16.84
N LEU A 289 9.68 -7.19 -16.53
CA LEU A 289 10.74 -7.93 -15.82
C LEU A 289 10.32 -8.28 -14.39
N TYR A 290 9.63 -7.37 -13.70
CA TYR A 290 9.06 -7.63 -12.38
C TYR A 290 8.03 -8.77 -12.40
N ILE A 291 7.15 -8.77 -13.40
CA ILE A 291 6.17 -9.83 -13.62
C ILE A 291 6.87 -11.17 -13.85
N GLU A 292 7.91 -11.21 -14.69
CA GLU A 292 8.66 -12.43 -14.96
C GLU A 292 9.33 -12.99 -13.69
N SER A 293 10.01 -12.13 -12.92
CA SER A 293 10.63 -12.49 -11.65
C SER A 293 9.60 -13.01 -10.64
N SER A 294 8.47 -12.32 -10.51
CA SER A 294 7.37 -12.72 -9.62
C SER A 294 6.74 -14.05 -10.03
N LYS A 295 6.54 -14.30 -11.33
CA LYS A 295 6.03 -15.57 -11.84
C LYS A 295 6.96 -16.73 -11.49
N LYS A 296 8.27 -16.53 -11.61
CA LYS A 296 9.25 -17.56 -11.25
C LYS A 296 9.13 -17.95 -9.78
N ILE A 297 9.07 -16.96 -8.88
CA ILE A 297 8.90 -17.20 -7.44
C ILE A 297 7.55 -17.89 -7.16
N MET A 298 6.48 -17.47 -7.82
CA MET A 298 5.16 -18.10 -7.67
C MET A 298 5.19 -19.57 -8.10
N THR A 299 5.84 -19.89 -9.21
CA THR A 299 6.02 -21.28 -9.69
C THR A 299 6.81 -22.12 -8.69
N ASP A 300 7.91 -21.59 -8.14
CA ASP A 300 8.72 -22.31 -7.16
C ASP A 300 7.92 -22.62 -5.88
N ILE A 301 7.09 -21.66 -5.43
CA ILE A 301 6.16 -21.86 -4.32
C ILE A 301 5.10 -22.91 -4.66
N ASP A 302 4.51 -22.86 -5.86
CA ASP A 302 3.48 -23.81 -6.29
C ASP A 302 4.02 -25.24 -6.38
N LEU A 303 5.25 -25.44 -6.88
CA LEU A 303 5.90 -26.75 -6.89
C LEU A 303 6.06 -27.32 -5.47
N LYS A 304 6.42 -26.47 -4.50
CA LYS A 304 6.51 -26.87 -3.08
C LYS A 304 5.13 -27.21 -2.52
N LEU A 305 4.10 -26.42 -2.86
CA LEU A 305 2.72 -26.70 -2.46
C LEU A 305 2.22 -28.03 -3.04
N GLN A 306 2.49 -28.32 -4.32
CA GLN A 306 2.12 -29.58 -4.96
C GLN A 306 2.71 -30.77 -4.21
N SER A 307 4.01 -30.75 -3.91
CA SER A 307 4.67 -31.81 -3.15
C SER A 307 4.05 -32.02 -1.77
N VAL A 308 3.69 -30.93 -1.07
CA VAL A 308 3.05 -31.02 0.25
C VAL A 308 1.64 -31.60 0.16
N LEU A 309 0.88 -31.22 -0.87
CA LEU A 309 -0.52 -31.64 -1.05
C LEU A 309 -0.64 -33.07 -1.60
N GLU A 310 0.42 -33.64 -2.17
CA GLU A 310 0.50 -35.07 -2.51
C GLU A 310 0.51 -35.95 -1.24
N ASP A 311 1.20 -35.49 -0.18
CA ASP A 311 1.36 -36.22 1.08
C ASP A 311 0.22 -35.94 2.09
N ALA A 312 -0.50 -34.84 1.94
CA ALA A 312 -1.54 -34.41 2.87
C ALA A 312 -2.78 -33.87 2.15
N ALA A 313 -3.89 -34.62 2.25
CA ALA A 313 -5.17 -34.21 1.68
C ALA A 313 -5.76 -32.96 2.36
N ASP A 314 -5.54 -32.82 3.68
CA ASP A 314 -6.12 -31.75 4.50
C ASP A 314 -5.02 -30.87 5.09
N VAL A 315 -5.17 -29.55 4.98
CA VAL A 315 -4.16 -28.57 5.45
C VAL A 315 -4.77 -27.42 6.23
N ILE A 316 -3.96 -26.84 7.10
CA ILE A 316 -4.23 -25.55 7.77
C ILE A 316 -3.42 -24.46 7.05
N VAL A 317 -4.02 -23.31 6.79
CA VAL A 317 -3.33 -22.14 6.25
C VAL A 317 -3.14 -21.11 7.36
N TRP A 318 -1.89 -20.73 7.65
CA TRP A 318 -1.55 -19.74 8.67
C TRP A 318 -0.97 -18.47 8.06
N GLY A 319 -1.68 -17.36 8.28
CA GLY A 319 -1.41 -16.03 7.74
C GLY A 319 -2.31 -15.72 6.55
N THR A 320 -3.37 -14.94 6.75
CA THR A 320 -4.42 -14.67 5.74
C THR A 320 -4.19 -13.35 5.00
N GLY A 321 -2.93 -12.98 4.79
CA GLY A 321 -2.55 -11.73 4.12
C GLY A 321 -2.56 -11.80 2.58
N GLN A 322 -2.08 -10.74 1.94
CA GLN A 322 -2.07 -10.57 0.47
C GLN A 322 -1.47 -11.75 -0.29
N LEU A 323 -0.38 -12.36 0.21
CA LEU A 323 0.22 -13.53 -0.43
C LEU A 323 -0.72 -14.74 -0.38
N ALA A 324 -1.34 -15.02 0.77
CA ALA A 324 -2.28 -16.13 0.92
C ALA A 324 -3.46 -16.00 -0.06
N MET A 325 -4.01 -14.78 -0.19
CA MET A 325 -5.11 -14.49 -1.11
C MET A 325 -4.74 -14.83 -2.58
N LYS A 326 -3.49 -14.60 -2.98
CA LYS A 326 -2.99 -14.94 -4.33
C LYS A 326 -2.73 -16.43 -4.48
N LEU A 327 -2.12 -17.08 -3.48
CA LEU A 327 -1.89 -18.52 -3.51
C LEU A 327 -3.21 -19.29 -3.63
N LEU A 328 -4.23 -18.88 -2.90
CA LEU A 328 -5.58 -19.44 -2.98
C LEU A 328 -6.26 -19.23 -4.34
N ALA A 329 -5.83 -18.23 -5.12
CA ALA A 329 -6.40 -17.93 -6.44
C ALA A 329 -5.61 -18.57 -7.59
N GLU A 330 -4.27 -18.65 -7.47
CA GLU A 330 -3.38 -18.85 -8.62
C GLU A 330 -2.48 -20.09 -8.50
N THR A 331 -2.54 -20.84 -7.39
CA THR A 331 -1.70 -22.02 -7.17
C THR A 331 -2.51 -23.26 -6.81
N SER A 332 -1.82 -24.38 -6.59
CA SER A 332 -2.40 -25.66 -6.20
C SER A 332 -3.10 -25.61 -4.83
N LEU A 333 -2.81 -24.58 -4.01
CA LEU A 333 -3.52 -24.33 -2.77
C LEU A 333 -5.03 -24.07 -3.01
N ALA A 334 -5.41 -23.55 -4.18
CA ALA A 334 -6.80 -23.37 -4.59
C ALA A 334 -7.60 -24.68 -4.64
N LYS A 335 -6.92 -25.81 -4.80
CA LYS A 335 -7.52 -27.16 -4.90
C LYS A 335 -7.37 -27.97 -3.61
N ALA A 336 -6.66 -27.44 -2.61
CA ALA A 336 -6.42 -28.11 -1.36
C ALA A 336 -7.71 -28.17 -0.50
N ASN A 337 -7.87 -29.23 0.28
CA ASN A 337 -8.91 -29.24 1.32
C ASN A 337 -8.40 -28.46 2.55
N ILE A 338 -8.75 -27.19 2.61
CA ILE A 338 -8.34 -26.32 3.73
C ILE A 338 -9.33 -26.53 4.87
N VAL A 339 -8.84 -27.03 6.01
CA VAL A 339 -9.70 -27.31 7.18
C VAL A 339 -9.78 -26.14 8.16
N ALA A 340 -8.82 -25.21 8.11
CA ALA A 340 -8.86 -23.96 8.85
C ALA A 340 -7.92 -22.91 8.25
N PHE A 341 -8.33 -21.65 8.39
CA PHE A 341 -7.45 -20.49 8.30
C PHE A 341 -7.09 -20.01 9.71
N VAL A 342 -5.85 -19.54 9.90
CA VAL A 342 -5.37 -18.99 11.17
C VAL A 342 -4.68 -17.67 10.93
N ASP A 343 -4.94 -16.68 11.78
CA ASP A 343 -4.20 -15.43 11.73
C ASP A 343 -3.90 -14.88 13.13
N GLY A 344 -2.66 -14.41 13.32
CA GLY A 344 -2.21 -13.83 14.57
C GLY A 344 -2.74 -12.42 14.81
N ASN A 345 -3.12 -11.70 13.75
CA ASN A 345 -3.71 -10.38 13.85
C ASN A 345 -5.19 -10.49 14.24
N PRO A 346 -5.61 -9.89 15.37
CA PRO A 346 -7.01 -9.90 15.81
C PRO A 346 -8.01 -9.35 14.78
N ILE A 347 -7.59 -8.42 13.91
CA ILE A 347 -8.45 -7.81 12.88
C ILE A 347 -8.93 -8.88 11.88
N ASN A 348 -8.10 -9.87 11.58
CA ASN A 348 -8.41 -10.91 10.61
C ASN A 348 -9.27 -12.04 11.22
N GLN A 349 -9.27 -12.19 12.54
CA GLN A 349 -9.96 -13.29 13.23
C GLN A 349 -11.48 -13.12 13.16
N GLY A 350 -12.19 -14.22 12.90
CA GLY A 350 -13.65 -14.22 12.73
C GLY A 350 -14.13 -13.85 11.33
N SER A 351 -13.26 -13.32 10.46
CA SER A 351 -13.57 -13.18 9.04
C SER A 351 -13.76 -14.57 8.39
N VAL A 352 -14.41 -14.62 7.22
CA VAL A 352 -14.70 -15.87 6.52
C VAL A 352 -14.00 -15.86 5.17
N ILE A 353 -13.24 -16.90 4.85
CA ILE A 353 -12.57 -17.08 3.55
C ILE A 353 -13.06 -18.41 2.98
N SER A 354 -13.67 -18.38 1.80
CA SER A 354 -14.23 -19.58 1.14
C SER A 354 -15.14 -20.41 2.07
N GLY A 355 -16.02 -19.74 2.83
CA GLY A 355 -16.91 -20.40 3.81
C GLY A 355 -16.25 -20.86 5.11
N ILE A 356 -14.94 -20.64 5.31
CA ILE A 356 -14.20 -21.07 6.51
C ILE A 356 -13.84 -19.86 7.37
N THR A 357 -14.21 -19.91 8.65
CA THR A 357 -13.87 -18.85 9.61
C THR A 357 -12.38 -18.85 9.94
N VAL A 358 -11.75 -17.67 9.90
CA VAL A 358 -10.38 -17.45 10.33
C VAL A 358 -10.29 -17.54 11.85
N LEU A 359 -9.47 -18.47 12.33
CA LEU A 359 -9.28 -18.77 13.74
C LEU A 359 -8.12 -17.97 14.33
N SER A 360 -8.17 -17.74 15.64
CA SER A 360 -7.01 -17.33 16.41
C SER A 360 -6.05 -18.51 16.63
N PRO A 361 -4.75 -18.26 16.86
CA PRO A 361 -3.79 -19.33 17.17
C PRO A 361 -4.26 -20.24 18.32
N HIS A 362 -4.86 -19.67 19.37
CA HIS A 362 -5.32 -20.45 20.52
C HIS A 362 -6.48 -21.41 20.18
N GLN A 363 -7.36 -21.04 19.24
CA GLN A 363 -8.47 -21.89 18.85
C GLN A 363 -8.04 -23.18 18.14
N ILE A 364 -6.91 -23.17 17.41
CA ILE A 364 -6.32 -24.39 16.85
C ILE A 364 -5.91 -25.36 17.95
N GLN A 365 -5.25 -24.85 18.99
CA GLN A 365 -4.81 -25.66 20.13
C GLN A 365 -6.01 -26.33 20.83
N LEU A 366 -7.08 -25.57 21.07
CA LEU A 366 -8.30 -26.06 21.71
C LEU A 366 -9.06 -27.10 20.87
N ARG A 367 -8.94 -27.03 19.54
CA ARG A 367 -9.59 -27.97 18.61
C ARG A 367 -8.74 -29.21 18.33
N GLU A 368 -7.56 -29.32 18.94
CA GLU A 368 -6.62 -30.43 18.79
C GLU A 368 -6.29 -30.80 17.34
N MET A 369 -6.30 -29.81 16.43
CA MET A 369 -6.07 -30.04 15.01
C MET A 369 -4.65 -30.56 14.75
N ARG A 370 -4.50 -31.54 13.85
CA ARG A 370 -3.23 -32.25 13.59
C ARG A 370 -2.71 -32.12 12.15
N GLN A 371 -3.50 -31.52 11.28
CA GLN A 371 -3.16 -31.31 9.87
C GLN A 371 -1.89 -30.46 9.74
N PRO A 372 -1.09 -30.63 8.68
CA PRO A 372 0.06 -29.77 8.42
C PRO A 372 -0.34 -28.31 8.29
N ILE A 373 0.50 -27.41 8.83
CA ILE A 373 0.32 -25.96 8.78
C ILE A 373 1.19 -25.38 7.67
N ILE A 374 0.57 -24.82 6.65
CA ILE A 374 1.24 -24.04 5.60
C ILE A 374 1.29 -22.57 6.04
N VAL A 375 2.49 -22.04 6.20
CA VAL A 375 2.70 -20.63 6.54
C VAL A 375 2.76 -19.79 5.28
N THR A 376 1.73 -18.97 5.05
CA THR A 376 1.52 -18.17 3.83
C THR A 376 1.93 -16.70 3.96
N SER A 377 2.70 -16.37 5.00
CA SER A 377 3.33 -15.05 5.17
C SER A 377 4.86 -15.17 5.13
N ILE A 378 5.47 -14.88 3.97
CA ILE A 378 6.95 -14.93 3.82
C ILE A 378 7.63 -13.92 4.74
N LEU A 379 7.03 -12.73 4.91
CA LEU A 379 7.57 -11.66 5.75
C LEU A 379 7.61 -12.04 7.23
N SER A 380 6.58 -12.74 7.71
CA SER A 380 6.45 -13.11 9.12
C SER A 380 6.73 -14.58 9.38
N GLN A 381 7.25 -15.34 8.40
CA GLN A 381 7.33 -16.80 8.49
C GLN A 381 8.13 -17.28 9.71
N GLU A 382 9.25 -16.62 10.01
CA GLU A 382 10.10 -16.94 11.17
C GLU A 382 9.38 -16.64 12.48
N ALA A 383 8.68 -15.49 12.54
CA ALA A 383 7.92 -15.12 13.73
C ALA A 383 6.73 -16.07 13.96
N ILE A 384 6.04 -16.46 12.89
CA ILE A 384 4.93 -17.43 12.91
C ILE A 384 5.46 -18.81 13.33
N TYR A 385 6.54 -19.29 12.72
CA TYR A 385 7.17 -20.56 13.06
C TYR A 385 7.53 -20.59 14.55
N ASN A 386 8.22 -19.56 15.05
CA ASN A 386 8.58 -19.45 16.46
C ASN A 386 7.35 -19.39 17.38
N ALA A 387 6.27 -18.74 16.96
CA ALA A 387 5.02 -18.71 17.72
C ALA A 387 4.38 -20.11 17.81
N ILE A 388 4.33 -20.85 16.69
CA ILE A 388 3.83 -22.23 16.63
C ILE A 388 4.65 -23.15 17.56
N GLN A 389 5.98 -23.04 17.53
CA GLN A 389 6.87 -23.82 18.40
C GLN A 389 6.64 -23.51 19.88
N LYS A 390 6.49 -22.23 20.25
CA LYS A 390 6.20 -21.81 21.64
C LYS A 390 4.85 -22.33 22.14
N MET A 391 3.88 -22.46 21.25
CA MET A 391 2.58 -23.04 21.56
C MET A 391 2.62 -24.57 21.67
N GLN A 392 3.74 -25.20 21.33
CA GLN A 392 3.94 -26.65 21.33
C GLN A 392 2.88 -27.38 20.48
N LEU A 393 2.51 -26.77 19.35
CA LEU A 393 1.59 -27.40 18.43
C LEU A 393 2.28 -28.62 17.77
N PRO A 394 1.60 -29.77 17.71
CA PRO A 394 2.15 -31.02 17.19
C PRO A 394 2.20 -31.09 15.66
N ASN A 395 1.68 -30.06 14.99
CA ASN A 395 1.49 -30.02 13.54
C ASN A 395 2.83 -29.91 12.81
N PRO A 396 3.04 -30.66 11.71
CA PRO A 396 4.12 -30.38 10.78
C PRO A 396 3.96 -28.94 10.24
N VAL A 397 5.05 -28.17 10.22
CA VAL A 397 5.03 -26.78 9.73
C VAL A 397 5.76 -26.70 8.39
N ILE A 398 5.06 -26.19 7.38
CA ILE A 398 5.58 -25.97 6.04
C ILE A 398 5.78 -24.48 5.83
N LEU A 399 7.04 -24.09 5.65
CA LEU A 399 7.41 -22.75 5.21
C LEU A 399 7.50 -22.74 3.69
N LEU A 400 7.04 -21.68 3.03
CA LEU A 400 7.02 -21.61 1.56
C LEU A 400 8.31 -21.03 0.94
N ARG A 401 9.23 -20.54 1.77
CA ARG A 401 10.56 -20.12 1.36
C ARG A 401 11.63 -21.12 1.81
#